data_AF-A0A1Z9RJC7-F1
#
_entry.id   AF-A0A1Z9RJC7-F1
#
_cell.length_a   1.000
_cell.length_b   1.000
_cell.length_c   1.000
_cell.angle_alpha   90.00
_cell.angle_beta   90.00
_cell.angle_gamma   90.00
#
_symmetry.space_group_name_H-M   'P 1'
#
loop_
_entity.id
_entity.type
_entity.pdbx_description
1 polymer ?
#
loop_
_entity_poly.entity_id
_entity_poly.type
_entity_poly.pdbx_seq_one_letter_code
_entity_poly.pdbx_strand_id
1 'polypeptide(L)'
;MAARITETEFLKRAEQRFGDQFDYSEMRWRSFKSPVKIRCRRHPVQLICITPEKHLQTLGGCRHCLRERRIATLERELNRKAAPERSESLALQPQAVRLTR
;
A
#
# COMPACT_ATOMS: atom_id res chain seq x y z
N MET A 1 14.36 -29.40 -11.24
CA MET A 1 12.96 -29.83 -11.11
C MET A 1 12.17 -28.71 -10.46
N ALA A 2 11.19 -28.13 -11.15
CA ALA A 2 10.39 -27.04 -10.58
C ALA A 2 9.50 -27.57 -9.47
N ALA A 3 9.71 -27.12 -8.23
CA ALA A 3 8.86 -27.46 -7.10
C ALA A 3 7.42 -27.00 -7.40
N ARG A 4 6.47 -27.94 -7.39
CA ARG A 4 5.05 -27.63 -7.51
C ARG A 4 4.60 -27.01 -6.20
N ILE A 5 4.32 -25.70 -6.22
CA ILE A 5 3.71 -25.02 -5.07
C ILE A 5 2.34 -25.64 -4.84
N THR A 6 2.12 -26.14 -3.62
CA THR A 6 0.84 -26.69 -3.16
C THR A 6 -0.03 -25.59 -2.55
N GLU A 7 -1.31 -25.85 -2.37
CA GLU A 7 -2.26 -24.91 -1.74
C GLU A 7 -1.79 -24.44 -0.36
N THR A 8 -1.32 -25.38 0.46
CA THR A 8 -0.83 -25.11 1.82
C THR A 8 0.41 -24.21 1.81
N GLU A 9 1.32 -24.42 0.86
CA GLU A 9 2.50 -23.58 0.71
C GLU A 9 2.14 -22.16 0.22
N PHE A 10 1.16 -22.03 -0.67
CA PHE A 10 0.63 -20.72 -1.06
C PHE A 10 0.02 -19.99 0.13
N LEU A 11 -0.83 -20.65 0.93
CA LEU A 11 -1.47 -20.04 2.10
C LEU A 11 -0.44 -19.56 3.12
N LYS A 12 0.58 -20.37 3.43
CA LYS A 12 1.69 -19.97 4.32
C LYS A 12 2.41 -18.71 3.82
N ARG A 13 2.74 -18.66 2.52
CA ARG A 13 3.40 -17.49 1.92
C ARG A 13 2.50 -16.26 1.91
N ALA A 14 1.21 -16.46 1.68
CA ALA A 14 0.23 -15.38 1.64
C ALA A 14 -0.01 -14.80 3.04
N GLU A 15 -0.14 -15.65 4.07
CA GLU A 15 -0.23 -15.25 5.46
C GLU A 15 1.04 -14.51 5.94
N GLN A 16 2.24 -14.99 5.57
CA GLN A 16 3.48 -14.27 5.89
C GLN A 16 3.57 -12.88 5.26
N ARG A 17 3.06 -12.68 4.04
CA ARG A 17 3.13 -11.37 3.36
C ARG A 17 1.99 -10.43 3.71
N PHE A 18 0.79 -10.97 3.93
CA PHE A 18 -0.44 -10.18 4.06
C PHE A 18 -1.09 -10.29 5.44
N GLY A 19 -0.70 -11.26 6.25
CA GLY A 19 -1.35 -11.58 7.53
C GLY A 19 -2.83 -11.87 7.33
N ASP A 20 -3.64 -11.29 8.21
CA ASP A 20 -5.10 -11.43 8.25
C ASP A 20 -5.88 -10.54 7.27
N GLN A 21 -5.22 -9.94 6.26
CA GLN A 21 -5.91 -9.03 5.34
C GLN A 21 -6.89 -9.70 4.38
N PHE A 22 -6.70 -11.00 4.11
CA PHE A 22 -7.48 -11.75 3.14
C PHE A 22 -8.11 -12.98 3.77
N ASP A 23 -9.31 -13.28 3.29
CA ASP A 23 -10.02 -14.50 3.61
C ASP A 23 -10.03 -15.43 2.40
N TYR A 24 -9.53 -16.64 2.63
CA TYR A 24 -9.36 -17.71 1.65
C TYR A 24 -10.47 -18.76 1.74
N SER A 25 -11.49 -18.58 2.58
CA SER A 25 -12.54 -19.58 2.83
C SER A 25 -13.32 -20.02 1.58
N GLU A 26 -13.44 -19.15 0.57
CA GLU A 26 -14.13 -19.45 -0.70
C GLU A 26 -13.17 -19.79 -1.86
N MET A 27 -11.88 -19.94 -1.55
CA MET A 27 -10.86 -20.27 -2.53
C MET A 27 -11.04 -21.71 -3.03
N ARG A 28 -10.99 -21.90 -4.35
CA ARG A 28 -10.92 -23.23 -4.97
C ARG A 28 -9.55 -23.41 -5.62
N TRP A 29 -8.71 -24.24 -5.03
CA TRP A 29 -7.40 -24.54 -5.58
C TRP A 29 -7.50 -25.45 -6.82
N ARG A 30 -6.89 -25.03 -7.93
CA ARG A 30 -6.71 -25.86 -9.13
C ARG A 30 -5.23 -25.97 -9.49
N SER A 31 -4.56 -24.83 -9.60
CA SER A 31 -3.12 -24.74 -9.89
C SER A 31 -2.57 -23.36 -9.55
N PHE A 32 -1.24 -23.24 -9.49
CA PHE A 32 -0.55 -21.97 -9.22
C PHE A 32 -0.84 -20.87 -10.26
N LYS A 33 -1.20 -21.26 -11.48
CA LYS A 33 -1.56 -20.36 -12.59
C LYS A 33 -3.07 -20.19 -12.77
N SER A 34 -3.88 -20.97 -12.07
CA SER A 34 -5.34 -20.85 -12.17
C SER A 34 -5.84 -19.65 -11.36
N PRO A 35 -6.86 -18.92 -11.85
CA PRO A 35 -7.46 -17.83 -11.09
C PRO A 35 -8.25 -18.38 -9.90
N VAL A 36 -8.05 -17.76 -8.74
CA VAL A 36 -8.74 -18.07 -7.50
C VAL A 36 -9.55 -16.87 -7.03
N LYS A 37 -10.61 -17.14 -6.26
CA LYS A 37 -11.44 -16.12 -5.64
C LYS A 37 -11.00 -15.93 -4.19
N ILE A 38 -10.68 -14.69 -3.83
CA ILE A 38 -10.22 -14.30 -2.49
C ILE A 38 -11.08 -13.13 -2.01
N ARG A 39 -11.42 -13.10 -0.72
CA ARG A 39 -12.11 -11.97 -0.11
C ARG A 39 -11.13 -11.08 0.63
N CYS A 40 -11.32 -9.77 0.57
CA CYS A 40 -10.59 -8.85 1.44
C CYS A 40 -11.37 -8.69 2.75
N ARG A 41 -10.72 -8.92 3.90
CA ARG A 41 -11.38 -8.75 5.21
C ARG A 41 -11.71 -7.30 5.51
N ARG A 42 -10.89 -6.35 5.02
CA ARG A 42 -11.12 -4.90 5.19
C ARG A 42 -12.26 -4.39 4.30
N HIS A 43 -12.37 -4.92 3.07
CA HIS A 43 -13.42 -4.54 2.12
C HIS A 43 -14.11 -5.80 1.57
N PRO A 44 -15.09 -6.36 2.29
CA PRO A 44 -15.76 -7.62 1.91
C PRO A 44 -16.70 -7.48 0.71
N VAL A 45 -16.86 -6.26 0.18
CA VAL A 45 -17.84 -5.92 -0.86
C VAL A 45 -17.51 -6.53 -2.22
N GLN A 46 -16.23 -6.82 -2.50
CA GLN A 46 -15.80 -7.37 -3.79
C GLN A 46 -14.93 -8.61 -3.63
N LEU A 47 -15.30 -9.67 -4.35
CA LEU A 47 -14.46 -10.84 -4.58
C LEU A 47 -13.33 -10.49 -5.55
N ILE A 48 -12.10 -10.87 -5.17
CA ILE A 48 -10.90 -10.66 -5.97
C ILE A 48 -10.63 -11.94 -6.76
N CYS A 49 -10.67 -11.85 -8.08
CA CYS A 49 -10.24 -12.92 -8.97
C CYS A 49 -8.79 -12.67 -9.40
N ILE A 50 -7.85 -13.44 -8.85
CA ILE A 50 -6.41 -13.30 -9.15
C ILE A 50 -5.74 -14.67 -9.15
N THR A 51 -4.63 -14.83 -9.87
CA THR A 51 -3.84 -16.07 -9.80
C THR A 51 -2.92 -16.06 -8.56
N PRO A 52 -2.67 -17.22 -7.93
CA PRO A 52 -1.73 -17.35 -6.80
C PRO A 52 -0.36 -16.73 -7.08
N GLU A 53 0.16 -16.92 -8.30
CA GLU A 53 1.40 -16.31 -8.77
C GLU A 53 1.38 -14.78 -8.70
N LYS A 54 0.36 -14.15 -9.29
CA LYS A 54 0.22 -12.69 -9.28
C LYS A 54 -0.06 -12.16 -7.88
N HIS A 55 -0.81 -12.88 -7.07
CA HIS A 55 -1.06 -12.52 -5.67
C HIS A 55 0.24 -12.43 -4.86
N LEU A 56 1.16 -13.39 -5.06
CA LEU A 56 2.47 -13.39 -4.40
C LEU A 56 3.51 -12.43 -5.03
N GLN A 57 3.38 -12.06 -6.30
CA GLN A 57 4.28 -11.08 -6.91
C GLN A 57 3.87 -9.64 -6.66
N THR A 58 2.56 -9.36 -6.61
CA THR A 58 2.07 -7.99 -6.42
C THR A 58 2.06 -7.58 -4.94
N LEU A 59 1.85 -6.29 -4.70
CA LEU A 59 1.67 -5.69 -3.37
C LEU A 59 0.45 -6.23 -2.62
N GLY A 60 -0.42 -6.98 -3.30
CA GLY A 60 -1.68 -7.54 -2.78
C GLY A 60 -2.69 -6.46 -2.38
N GLY A 61 -3.97 -6.69 -2.68
CA GLY A 61 -5.02 -5.76 -2.30
C GLY A 61 -6.28 -5.89 -3.16
N CYS A 62 -7.43 -5.63 -2.57
CA CYS A 62 -8.61 -5.28 -3.35
C CYS A 62 -8.41 -3.89 -3.99
N ARG A 63 -9.28 -3.54 -4.94
CA ARG A 63 -9.26 -2.24 -5.62
C ARG A 63 -9.34 -1.06 -4.62
N HIS A 64 -10.06 -1.25 -3.52
CA HIS A 64 -10.21 -0.25 -2.46
C HIS A 64 -8.93 -0.06 -1.65
N CYS A 65 -8.31 -1.15 -1.16
CA CYS A 65 -7.01 -1.08 -0.48
C CYS A 65 -5.93 -0.39 -1.32
N LEU A 66 -5.87 -0.70 -2.63
CA LEU A 66 -4.90 -0.07 -3.52
C LEU A 66 -5.18 1.43 -3.70
N ARG A 67 -6.45 1.82 -3.78
CA ARG A 67 -6.85 3.23 -3.86
C ARG A 67 -6.50 3.99 -2.58
N GLU A 68 -6.81 3.43 -1.42
CA GLU A 68 -6.46 4.02 -0.11
C GLU A 68 -4.95 4.23 0.03
N ARG A 69 -4.14 3.21 -0.33
CA ARG A 69 -2.68 3.35 -0.32
C ARG A 69 -2.20 4.46 -1.24
N ARG A 70 -2.78 4.57 -2.45
CA ARG A 70 -2.43 5.62 -3.39
C ARG A 70 -2.76 7.01 -2.86
N ILE A 71 -3.93 7.19 -2.26
CA ILE A 71 -4.35 8.45 -1.64
C ILE A 71 -3.37 8.82 -0.52
N ALA A 72 -3.07 7.89 0.39
CA ALA A 72 -2.14 8.13 1.49
C ALA A 72 -0.72 8.51 1.00
N THR A 73 -0.24 7.92 -0.10
CA THR A 73 1.03 8.33 -0.71
C THR A 73 0.98 9.75 -1.26
N LEU A 74 -0.08 10.08 -2.01
CA LEU A 74 -0.25 11.41 -2.58
C LEU A 74 -0.36 12.49 -1.49
N GLU A 75 -1.12 12.23 -0.42
CA GLU A 75 -1.22 13.13 0.73
C GLU A 75 0.13 13.41 1.37
N ARG A 76 0.98 12.38 1.54
CA ARG A 76 2.34 12.56 2.07
C ARG A 76 3.22 13.40 1.14
N GLU A 77 3.09 13.21 -0.17
CA GLU A 77 3.83 14.00 -1.17
C GLU A 77 3.38 15.47 -1.18
N LEU A 78 2.08 15.72 -1.10
CA LEU A 78 1.53 17.07 -1.00
C LEU A 78 2.00 17.76 0.29
N ASN A 79 1.94 17.07 1.43
CA ASN A 79 2.42 17.59 2.71
C ASN A 79 3.92 17.90 2.71
N ARG A 80 4.73 17.11 2.00
CA ARG A 80 6.17 17.38 1.83
C ARG A 80 6.42 18.66 1.01
N LYS A 81 5.64 18.87 -0.05
CA LYS A 81 5.76 20.07 -0.92
C LYS A 81 5.18 21.33 -0.28
N ALA A 82 4.20 21.18 0.62
CA ALA A 82 3.59 22.27 1.36
C ALA A 82 4.37 22.67 2.62
N ALA A 83 5.40 21.90 3.02
CA ALA A 83 6.32 22.31 4.06
C ALA A 83 7.07 23.57 3.56
N PRO A 84 6.94 24.72 4.24
CA PRO A 84 7.58 25.94 3.78
C PRO A 84 9.10 25.73 3.77
N GLU A 85 9.72 26.08 2.64
CA GLU A 85 11.15 26.38 2.56
C GLU A 85 11.50 27.24 3.77
N ARG A 86 12.30 26.70 4.71
CA ARG A 86 12.61 27.34 6.00
C ARG A 86 13.54 28.56 5.85
N SER A 87 13.60 29.23 4.70
CA SER A 87 14.74 30.09 4.34
C SER A 87 14.41 31.47 3.79
N GLU A 88 13.24 32.06 4.05
CA GLU A 88 13.00 33.48 3.74
C GLU A 88 12.74 34.38 4.96
N SER A 89 12.82 33.86 6.19
CA SER A 89 12.60 34.64 7.42
C SER A 89 13.87 35.02 8.20
N LEU A 90 15.07 34.61 7.75
CA LEU A 90 16.33 35.18 8.23
C LEU A 90 16.99 35.97 7.10
N ALA A 91 16.84 37.30 7.07
CA ALA A 91 17.88 38.26 6.63
C ALA A 91 17.40 39.71 6.38
N LEU A 92 16.28 40.19 6.92
CA LEU A 92 15.99 41.63 6.93
C LEU A 92 15.52 42.09 8.32
N GLN A 93 16.47 42.21 9.24
CA GLN A 93 16.29 43.09 10.40
C GLN A 93 16.81 44.48 9.99
N PRO A 94 15.95 45.50 9.78
CA PRO A 94 16.44 46.86 9.59
C PRO A 94 17.02 47.34 10.93
N GLN A 95 18.30 47.70 10.92
CA GLN A 95 18.94 48.34 12.06
C GLN A 95 18.21 49.67 12.33
N ALA A 96 17.63 49.79 13.51
CA ALA A 96 17.00 51.03 13.97
C ALA A 96 18.07 52.12 14.10
N VAL A 97 18.12 53.02 13.11
CA VAL A 97 18.90 54.26 13.18
C VAL A 97 18.31 55.11 14.31
N ARG A 98 19.04 55.21 15.43
CA ARG A 98 18.73 56.16 16.50
C ARG A 98 19.04 57.57 16.00
N LEU A 99 18.00 58.30 15.59
CA LEU A 99 18.05 59.76 15.48
C LEU A 99 17.95 60.34 16.89
N THR A 100 19.09 60.67 17.49
CA THR A 100 19.13 61.56 18.65
C THR A 100 19.08 63.01 18.20
N ARG A 101 18.27 63.77 18.92
CA ARG A 101 17.84 65.16 18.69
C ARG A 101 18.93 66.18 18.97
#